data_AF-A0A511FCT9-F1
#
_entry.id   AF-A0A511FCT9-F1
#
_cell.length_a   1.000
_cell.length_b   1.000
_cell.length_c   1.000
_cell.angle_alpha   90.00
_cell.angle_beta   90.00
_cell.angle_gamma   90.00
#
_symmetry.space_group_name_H-M   'P 1'
#
loop_
_entity.id
_entity.type
_entity.pdbx_description
1 polymer ?
#
loop_
_entity_poly.entity_id
_entity_poly.type
_entity_poly.pdbx_seq_one_letter_code
_entity_poly.pdbx_strand_id
1 'polypeptide(L)'
;MPTKLTPTRAAALREVADGLIVLHWPWTAGAREPRWERRGSAAAAPVKAAPMDWLKSNGLIRVEPKRIGTTTSSVSLTDAGRTALDESRR
;
A
#
# COMPACT_ATOMS: atom_id res chain seq x y z
N MET A 1 0.04 21.57 7.45
CA MET A 1 0.66 21.80 6.14
C MET A 1 0.36 20.60 5.26
N PRO A 2 -0.13 20.76 4.02
CA PRO A 2 -0.22 19.63 3.09
C PRO A 2 1.21 19.27 2.68
N THR A 3 1.73 18.18 3.21
CA THR A 3 3.08 17.69 2.88
C THR A 3 3.04 17.21 1.44
N LYS A 4 3.58 18.00 0.49
CA LYS A 4 3.68 17.58 -0.92
C LYS A 4 4.25 16.17 -0.99
N LEU A 5 3.54 15.28 -1.68
CA LEU A 5 4.01 13.91 -1.90
C LEU A 5 5.30 13.95 -2.72
N THR A 6 6.31 13.20 -2.28
CA THR A 6 7.48 12.95 -3.13
C THR A 6 7.06 12.12 -4.35
N PRO A 7 7.80 12.15 -5.47
CA PRO A 7 7.47 11.37 -6.66
C PRO A 7 7.28 9.88 -6.36
N THR A 8 8.11 9.31 -5.48
CA THR A 8 8.00 7.91 -5.06
C THR A 8 6.73 7.62 -4.26
N ARG A 9 6.29 8.54 -3.39
CA ARG A 9 5.04 8.39 -2.62
C ARG A 9 3.82 8.57 -3.50
N ALA A 10 3.85 9.53 -4.43
CA ALA A 10 2.80 9.72 -5.42
C ALA A 10 2.64 8.49 -6.33
N ALA A 11 3.75 7.91 -6.79
CA ALA A 11 3.73 6.66 -7.57
C ALA A 11 3.14 5.48 -6.76
N ALA A 12 3.58 5.28 -5.52
CA ALA A 12 3.03 4.25 -4.65
C ALA A 12 1.52 4.45 -4.39
N LEU A 13 1.09 5.69 -4.15
CA LEU A 13 -0.32 6.02 -3.93
C LEU A 13 -1.17 5.75 -5.18
N ARG A 14 -0.62 6.01 -6.37
CA ARG A 14 -1.26 5.66 -7.65
C ARG A 14 -1.39 4.16 -7.83
N GLU A 15 -0.37 3.37 -7.51
CA GLU A 15 -0.46 1.90 -7.58
C GLU A 15 -1.54 1.36 -6.62
N VAL A 16 -1.73 1.97 -5.45
CA VAL A 16 -2.85 1.64 -4.56
C VAL A 16 -4.19 2.01 -5.17
N ALA A 17 -4.30 3.18 -5.80
CA ALA A 17 -5.51 3.62 -6.49
C ALA A 17 -5.92 2.65 -7.62
N ASP A 18 -4.94 2.12 -8.34
CA ASP A 18 -5.11 1.16 -9.43
C ASP A 18 -5.40 -0.27 -8.91
N GLY A 19 -5.47 -0.46 -7.58
CA GLY A 19 -5.74 -1.77 -6.97
C GLY A 19 -4.61 -2.77 -7.12
N LEU A 20 -3.40 -2.28 -7.43
CA LEU A 20 -2.24 -3.10 -7.72
C LEU A 20 -1.48 -3.53 -6.46
N ILE A 21 -1.80 -3.02 -5.27
CA ILE A 21 -1.01 -3.29 -4.07
C ILE A 21 -1.77 -4.16 -3.06
N VAL A 22 -1.07 -5.13 -2.50
CA VAL A 22 -1.53 -5.95 -1.37
C VAL A 22 -0.47 -5.99 -0.27
N LEU A 23 -0.90 -6.26 0.96
CA LEU A 23 0.00 -6.58 2.06
C LEU A 23 -0.03 -8.10 2.28
N HIS A 24 1.12 -8.76 2.08
CA HIS A 24 1.26 -10.20 2.27
C HIS A 24 1.77 -10.51 3.69
N TRP A 25 1.07 -11.41 4.37
CA TRP A 25 1.35 -11.93 5.69
C TRP A 25 2.03 -13.30 5.61
N PRO A 26 3.10 -13.54 6.38
CA PRO A 26 3.71 -14.87 6.48
C PRO A 26 2.75 -15.92 7.04
N TRP A 27 3.00 -17.18 6.68
CA TRP A 27 2.19 -18.35 7.04
C TRP A 27 2.47 -18.90 8.45
N THR A 28 3.61 -18.58 9.08
CA THR A 28 4.03 -19.17 10.36
C THR A 28 4.31 -18.12 11.43
N ALA A 29 3.92 -18.42 12.67
CA ALA A 29 4.09 -17.58 13.88
C ALA A 29 5.56 -17.27 14.25
N GLY A 30 6.54 -17.68 13.42
CA GLY A 30 7.96 -17.36 13.57
C GLY A 30 8.62 -16.77 12.31
N ALA A 31 7.85 -16.41 11.27
CA ALA A 31 8.39 -15.89 10.02
C ALA A 31 8.03 -14.41 9.82
N ARG A 32 9.08 -13.60 9.52
CA ARG A 32 9.19 -12.27 8.85
C ARG A 32 8.05 -11.24 8.94
N GLU A 33 8.41 -9.96 8.90
CA GLU A 33 7.45 -8.85 8.84
C GLU A 33 6.54 -8.94 7.59
N PRO A 34 5.30 -8.42 7.65
CA PRO A 34 4.43 -8.35 6.48
C PRO A 34 5.09 -7.52 5.37
N ARG A 35 4.89 -7.92 4.12
CA ARG A 35 5.57 -7.32 2.97
C ARG A 35 4.58 -6.79 1.95
N TRP A 36 4.89 -5.64 1.37
CA TRP A 36 4.10 -5.03 0.31
C TRP A 36 4.44 -5.70 -1.03
N GLU A 37 3.41 -6.08 -1.77
CA GLU A 37 3.55 -6.76 -3.05
C GLU A 37 2.58 -6.18 -4.09
N ARG A 38 2.96 -6.31 -5.36
CA ARG A 38 2.02 -6.04 -6.45
C ARG A 38 1.12 -7.24 -6.74
N ARG A 39 -0.19 -7.02 -6.77
CA ARG A 39 -1.23 -7.99 -7.15
C ARG A 39 -0.99 -8.49 -8.58
N GLY A 40 -1.14 -9.81 -8.77
CA GLY A 40 -1.08 -10.44 -10.09
C GLY A 40 0.31 -10.58 -10.69
N SER A 41 1.37 -10.19 -9.98
CA SER A 41 2.73 -10.42 -10.44
C SER A 41 3.12 -11.89 -10.18
N ALA A 42 3.28 -12.67 -11.26
CA ALA A 42 3.66 -14.09 -11.21
C ALA A 42 5.00 -14.32 -10.49
N ALA A 43 5.85 -13.30 -10.42
CA ALA A 43 6.91 -13.17 -9.43
C ALA A 43 6.48 -12.05 -8.49
N ALA A 44 6.27 -12.33 -7.20
CA ALA A 44 5.89 -11.34 -6.18
C ALA A 44 6.88 -10.15 -6.15
N ALA A 45 6.70 -9.19 -7.06
CA ALA A 45 7.61 -8.07 -7.22
C ALA A 45 7.55 -7.25 -5.93
N PRO A 46 8.64 -7.22 -5.14
CA PRO A 46 8.61 -6.57 -3.85
C PRO A 46 8.40 -5.07 -4.07
N VAL A 47 7.41 -4.54 -3.38
CA VAL A 47 7.16 -3.09 -3.34
C VAL A 47 8.03 -2.51 -2.23
N LYS A 48 8.62 -1.33 -2.47
CA LYS A 48 9.40 -0.66 -1.44
C LYS A 48 8.52 -0.37 -0.22
N ALA A 49 8.94 -0.85 0.95
CA ALA A 49 8.15 -0.68 2.18
C ALA A 49 8.09 0.78 2.64
N ALA A 50 9.21 1.51 2.57
CA ALA A 50 9.29 2.90 3.05
C ALA A 50 8.19 3.86 2.53
N PRO A 51 7.88 3.95 1.22
CA PRO A 51 6.77 4.79 0.77
C PRO A 51 5.41 4.27 1.26
N MET A 52 5.19 2.96 1.27
CA MET A 52 3.93 2.35 1.68
C MET A 52 3.64 2.55 3.17
N ASP A 53 4.64 2.34 4.03
CA ASP A 53 4.53 2.54 5.48
C ASP A 53 4.32 4.01 5.82
N TRP A 54 4.95 4.92 5.06
CA TRP A 54 4.67 6.35 5.19
C TRP A 54 3.23 6.68 4.81
N LEU A 55 2.72 6.19 3.68
CA LEU A 55 1.33 6.42 3.26
C LEU A 55 0.33 5.88 4.30
N LYS A 56 0.61 4.70 4.87
CA LYS A 56 -0.21 4.08 5.91
C LYS A 56 -0.19 4.88 7.21
N SER A 57 0.99 5.26 7.69
CA SER A 57 1.14 6.04 8.94
C SER A 57 0.55 7.45 8.85
N ASN A 58 0.48 8.02 7.65
CA ASN A 58 -0.17 9.31 7.40
C ASN A 58 -1.67 9.17 7.08
N GLY A 59 -2.23 7.96 7.18
CA GLY A 59 -3.67 7.73 6.98
C GLY A 59 -4.15 7.95 5.54
N LEU A 60 -3.26 7.92 4.55
CA LEU A 60 -3.61 8.07 3.13
C LEU A 60 -4.09 6.76 2.51
N ILE A 61 -3.69 5.63 3.09
CA ILE A 61 -4.14 4.31 2.69
C ILE A 61 -4.64 3.53 3.89
N ARG A 62 -5.58 2.62 3.65
CA ARG A 62 -6.07 1.64 4.61
C ARG A 62 -5.70 0.24 4.15
N VAL A 63 -5.25 -0.57 5.09
CA VAL A 63 -5.08 -2.01 4.90
C VAL A 63 -6.28 -2.70 5.51
N GLU A 64 -7.02 -3.44 4.69
CA GLU A 64 -8.17 -4.20 5.15
C GLU A 64 -7.71 -5.41 5.99
N PRO A 65 -8.50 -5.82 7.00
CA PRO A 65 -8.22 -7.01 7.77
C PRO A 65 -8.02 -8.22 6.86
N LYS A 66 -6.98 -9.00 7.17
CA LYS A 66 -6.70 -10.28 6.51
C LYS A 66 -7.95 -11.16 6.62
N ARG A 67 -8.45 -11.69 5.49
CA ARG A 67 -9.55 -12.67 5.52
C ARG A 67 -9.02 -14.00 6.07
N ILE A 68 -9.86 -14.70 6.84
CA ILE A 68 -9.53 -16.04 7.33
C ILE A 68 -9.24 -16.93 6.12
N GLY A 69 -8.11 -17.63 6.13
CA GLY A 69 -7.67 -18.51 5.05
C GLY A 69 -6.91 -17.84 3.89
N THR A 70 -6.76 -16.51 3.87
CA THR A 70 -5.88 -15.82 2.90
C THR A 70 -4.55 -15.47 3.55
N THR A 71 -3.51 -15.18 2.76
CA THR A 71 -2.28 -14.53 3.25
C THR A 71 -2.15 -13.09 2.83
N THR A 72 -3.12 -12.56 2.12
CA THR A 72 -3.10 -11.21 1.60
C THR A 72 -4.21 -10.37 2.22
N SER A 73 -3.84 -9.14 2.56
CA SER A 73 -4.75 -8.04 2.89
C SER A 73 -4.87 -7.13 1.67
N SER A 74 -6.11 -6.73 1.36
CA SER A 74 -6.37 -5.69 0.37
C SER A 74 -5.96 -4.33 0.90
N VAL A 75 -5.59 -3.42 -0.01
CA VAL A 75 -5.16 -2.06 0.30
C VAL A 75 -6.01 -1.10 -0.51
N SER A 76 -6.48 -0.03 0.12
CA SER A 76 -7.36 0.96 -0.51
C SER A 76 -6.96 2.38 -0.11
N LEU A 77 -7.36 3.37 -0.91
CA LEU A 77 -7.21 4.78 -0.56
C LEU A 77 -8.24 5.20 0.48
N THR A 78 -7.83 6.04 1.42
CA THR A 78 -8.76 6.84 2.23
C THR A 78 -9.21 8.07 1.44
N ASP A 79 -10.19 8.81 1.95
CA ASP A 79 -10.60 10.09 1.34
C ASP A 79 -9.43 11.09 1.30
N ALA A 80 -8.63 11.15 2.37
CA ALA A 80 -7.40 11.95 2.40
C ALA A 80 -6.38 11.50 1.34
N GLY A 81 -6.24 10.18 1.13
CA GLY A 81 -5.40 9.62 0.07
C GLY A 81 -5.86 10.00 -1.33
N ARG A 82 -7.18 10.00 -1.57
CA ARG A 82 -7.75 10.43 -2.85
C ARG A 82 -7.44 11.91 -3.12
N THR A 83 -7.69 12.77 -2.14
CA THR A 83 -7.38 14.21 -2.25
C THR A 83 -5.88 14.43 -2.52
N ALA A 84 -5.00 13.76 -1.77
CA ALA A 84 -3.55 13.91 -1.96
C ALA A 84 -3.07 13.42 -3.33
N LEU A 85 -3.68 12.36 -3.87
CA LEU A 85 -3.39 11.87 -5.22
C LEU A 85 -3.83 12.88 -6.27
N ASP A 86 -5.01 13.47 -6.13
CA ASP A 86 -5.51 14.48 -7.06
C ASP A 86 -4.67 15.77 -7.03
N GLU A 87 -4.22 16.19 -5.85
CA GLU A 87 -3.28 17.32 -5.70
C GLU A 87 -1.93 17.05 -6.36
N SER A 88 -1.43 15.80 -6.32
CA SER A 88 -0.16 15.43 -6.94
C SER A 88 -0.16 15.46 -8.47
N ARG A 89 -1.35 15.53 -9.09
CA ARG A 89 -1.55 15.55 -10.55
C ARG A 89 -1.68 16.97 -11.12
N ARG A 90 -1.76 17.99 -10.25
CA ARG A 90 -1.88 19.40 -10.61
C ARG A 90 -0.49 20.06 -10.65
#